data_AF-A2ESA5-F1
#
_entry.id   AF-A2ESA5-F1
#
_cell.length_a   1.000
_cell.length_b   1.000
_cell.length_c   1.000
_cell.angle_alpha   90.00
_cell.angle_beta   90.00
_cell.angle_gamma   90.00
#
_symmetry.space_group_name_H-M   'P 1'
#
loop_
_entity.id
_entity.type
_entity.pdbx_description
1 polymer ?
#
loop_
_entity_poly.entity_id
_entity_poly.type
_entity_poly.pdbx_seq_one_letter_code
_entity_poly.pdbx_strand_id
1 'polypeptide(L)'
;MRFKEVETLYHLLRFQKDLNLKQSTIVHLHNAKKLSSVDLSNCNFLTNIGIKAFYECSTLSNVILPTNLDIISRNCFGYCDLRTINIPNNIKEMKNRCFNFNNNLKTVTITDNSMLTRIKEYSMQGSIIETIFLPKNVNYFAANSFENSRTLKTITCNPSNPSFSVMDGVLYNKEKTMLVKYPANHGTSFEIPEKVTRIGFCAFIYSVIESITFPSNLKTIEGWAFAFTNLKTLKIPDTVTEIYNGVFAGCVYLGEITLGAGMTYIPNNCFSNAKITKIIIPENITSIGDYAFSDCPNLKEVVLPSTITNLGGSCFPTNVNISFPSDAKLSLDDQQILYDLDKIVLIMCLKKSSSYIIPETVSTIRAPAFKDMTDLTKIEFRSGTTLKTIESSAFCTLKETIITNNCTC
;
A
#
# COMPACT_ATOMS: atom_id res chain seq x y z
N MET A 1 -5.09 31.18 16.54
CA MET A 1 -4.18 31.77 17.55
C MET A 1 -3.00 32.38 16.83
N ARG A 2 -2.67 33.64 17.14
CA ARG A 2 -1.94 34.58 16.26
C ARG A 2 -0.42 34.44 16.44
N PHE A 3 0.33 34.66 15.36
CA PHE A 3 1.80 34.65 15.21
C PHE A 3 2.65 35.07 16.44
N LYS A 4 2.16 36.00 17.29
CA LYS A 4 2.82 36.42 18.53
C LYS A 4 2.98 35.32 19.59
N GLU A 5 2.04 34.39 19.72
CA GLU A 5 2.14 33.28 20.68
C GLU A 5 3.19 32.24 20.25
N VAL A 6 3.32 32.02 18.94
CA VAL A 6 4.34 31.14 18.33
C VAL A 6 5.74 31.73 18.52
N GLU A 7 5.90 33.05 18.34
CA GLU A 7 7.18 33.75 18.59
C GLU A 7 7.58 33.71 20.07
N THR A 8 6.60 33.84 20.97
CA THR A 8 6.82 33.77 22.43
C THR A 8 7.20 32.35 22.85
N LEU A 9 6.54 31.30 22.31
CA LEU A 9 6.88 29.90 22.57
C LEU A 9 8.24 29.52 21.95
N TYR A 10 8.56 30.06 20.77
CA TYR A 10 9.84 29.91 20.09
C TYR A 10 11.00 30.52 20.89
N HIS A 11 10.79 31.70 21.49
CA HIS A 11 11.75 32.31 22.42
C HIS A 11 11.85 31.56 23.75
N LEU A 12 10.73 31.07 24.29
CA LEU A 12 10.68 30.27 25.53
C LEU A 12 11.47 28.96 25.41
N LEU A 13 11.29 28.20 24.32
CA LEU A 13 11.99 26.94 24.07
C LEU A 13 13.48 27.12 23.77
N ARG A 14 13.91 28.30 23.31
CA ARG A 14 15.31 28.61 22.99
C ARG A 14 16.11 29.16 24.18
N PHE A 15 15.45 29.68 25.22
CA PHE A 15 16.12 30.47 26.28
C PHE A 15 15.74 30.17 27.73
N GLN A 16 14.77 29.30 28.07
CA GLN A 16 14.47 29.00 29.48
C GLN A 16 14.77 27.54 29.87
N LYS A 17 15.68 27.39 30.84
CA LYS A 17 16.15 26.13 31.40
C LYS A 17 15.08 25.42 32.27
N ASP A 18 14.05 26.13 32.73
CA ASP A 18 13.05 25.64 33.71
C ASP A 18 11.61 25.99 33.31
N LEU A 19 11.13 25.37 32.24
CA LEU A 19 9.74 25.51 31.80
C LEU A 19 8.85 24.47 32.50
N ASN A 20 8.15 24.92 33.56
CA ASN A 20 7.12 24.19 34.29
C ASN A 20 5.84 23.99 33.43
N LEU A 21 5.99 23.39 32.25
CA LEU A 21 4.89 23.14 31.32
C LEU A 21 4.02 21.98 31.86
N LYS A 22 3.02 22.32 32.67
CA LYS A 22 1.95 21.40 33.05
C LYS A 22 0.89 21.37 31.94
N GLN A 23 0.68 20.17 31.39
CA GLN A 23 -0.48 19.70 30.62
C GLN A 23 -1.26 20.76 29.82
N SER A 24 -0.70 21.19 28.67
CA SER A 24 -1.40 21.52 27.40
C SER A 24 -0.60 22.40 26.40
N THR A 25 0.68 22.72 26.60
CA THR A 25 1.24 23.96 25.99
C THR A 25 2.08 23.82 24.70
N ILE A 26 2.41 22.64 24.18
CA ILE A 26 3.01 22.55 22.83
C ILE A 26 1.91 22.18 21.83
N VAL A 27 0.98 23.10 21.59
CA VAL A 27 -0.11 22.81 20.65
C VAL A 27 0.32 23.10 19.21
N HIS A 28 1.08 24.15 18.90
CA HIS A 28 1.22 24.55 17.49
C HIS A 28 2.56 25.24 17.15
N LEU A 29 3.63 24.46 16.98
CA LEU A 29 4.81 24.89 16.21
C LEU A 29 4.78 24.38 14.77
N HIS A 30 3.63 23.89 14.31
CA HIS A 30 3.40 23.44 12.93
C HIS A 30 3.97 24.46 11.93
N ASN A 31 4.77 23.95 10.99
CA ASN A 31 5.32 24.69 9.88
C ASN A 31 6.33 25.77 10.31
N ALA A 32 6.93 25.65 11.50
CA ALA A 32 8.01 26.52 11.96
C ALA A 32 9.29 26.25 11.15
N LYS A 33 9.38 26.80 9.94
CA LYS A 33 10.47 26.58 8.97
C LYS A 33 11.85 27.07 9.43
N LYS A 34 11.94 27.81 10.53
CA LYS A 34 13.21 28.28 11.12
C LYS A 34 13.64 27.50 12.37
N LEU A 35 12.75 26.65 12.91
CA LEU A 35 13.01 25.90 14.13
C LEU A 35 13.93 24.71 13.83
N SER A 36 15.20 24.82 14.20
CA SER A 36 16.20 23.79 13.91
C SER A 36 16.37 22.74 15.00
N SER A 37 16.05 23.08 16.25
CA SER A 37 16.21 22.20 17.40
C SER A 37 15.17 22.48 18.48
N VAL A 38 14.82 21.44 19.24
CA VAL A 38 13.92 21.52 20.40
C VAL A 38 14.47 20.63 21.50
N ASP A 39 14.65 21.20 22.70
CA ASP A 39 15.01 20.44 23.90
C ASP A 39 13.86 20.49 24.91
N LEU A 40 13.22 19.34 25.15
CA LEU A 40 12.15 19.17 26.13
C LEU A 40 12.60 18.33 27.33
N SER A 41 13.90 18.07 27.50
CA SER A 41 14.42 17.19 28.56
C SER A 41 13.99 17.63 29.96
N ASN A 42 13.88 18.94 30.22
CA ASN A 42 13.47 19.48 31.52
C ASN A 42 11.95 19.59 31.69
N CYS A 43 11.15 19.19 30.70
CA CYS A 43 9.68 19.24 30.76
C CYS A 43 9.11 18.04 31.56
N ASN A 44 9.45 17.94 32.84
CA ASN A 44 9.16 16.79 33.70
C ASN A 44 7.66 16.57 34.00
N PHE A 45 6.79 17.53 33.70
CA PHE A 45 5.33 17.36 33.85
C PHE A 45 4.62 17.13 32.51
N LEU A 46 5.36 17.11 31.40
CA LEU A 46 4.81 16.90 30.08
C LEU A 46 4.59 15.41 29.84
N THR A 47 3.32 15.00 29.86
CA THR A 47 2.91 13.61 29.61
C THR A 47 2.48 13.35 28.16
N ASN A 48 2.27 14.41 27.38
CA ASN A 48 1.85 14.32 25.98
C ASN A 48 2.38 15.50 25.14
N ILE A 49 2.79 15.20 23.90
CA ILE A 49 3.00 16.20 22.84
C ILE A 49 1.83 16.09 21.87
N GLY A 50 1.21 17.22 21.51
CA GLY A 50 -0.02 17.26 20.72
C GLY A 50 0.10 16.66 19.31
N ILE A 51 -1.06 16.31 18.73
CA ILE A 51 -1.16 15.91 17.32
C ILE A 51 -0.61 17.05 16.45
N LYS A 52 0.28 16.73 15.50
CA LYS A 52 0.93 17.69 14.60
C LYS A 52 1.72 18.82 15.28
N ALA A 53 2.14 18.68 16.55
CA ALA A 53 2.80 19.75 17.29
C ALA A 53 4.01 20.39 16.57
N PHE A 54 4.80 19.56 15.86
CA PHE A 54 5.96 19.97 15.06
C PHE A 54 5.85 19.54 13.59
N TYR A 55 4.64 19.26 13.11
CA TYR A 55 4.42 18.83 11.74
C TYR A 55 4.94 19.88 10.75
N GLU A 56 5.59 19.44 9.67
CA GLU A 56 6.17 20.31 8.63
C GLU A 56 7.20 21.34 9.14
N CYS A 57 7.78 21.16 10.33
CA CYS A 57 8.98 21.89 10.76
C CYS A 57 10.21 21.39 9.98
N SER A 58 10.30 21.74 8.69
CA SER A 58 11.24 21.10 7.76
C SER A 58 12.72 21.44 7.97
N THR A 59 13.07 22.26 8.96
CA THR A 59 14.45 22.48 9.40
C THR A 59 14.75 21.84 10.76
N LEU A 60 13.73 21.30 11.44
CA LEU A 60 13.86 20.68 12.75
C LEU A 60 14.59 19.35 12.59
N SER A 61 15.85 19.35 13.02
CA SER A 61 16.77 18.21 12.84
C SER A 61 17.16 17.52 14.14
N ASN A 62 16.95 18.19 15.28
CA ASN A 62 17.25 17.66 16.60
C ASN A 62 16.08 17.88 17.57
N VAL A 63 15.63 16.80 18.21
CA VAL A 63 14.59 16.84 19.26
C VAL A 63 15.01 15.97 20.42
N ILE A 64 15.01 16.54 21.62
CA ILE A 64 15.18 15.79 22.87
C ILE A 64 13.81 15.69 23.55
N LEU A 65 13.29 14.47 23.69
CA LEU A 65 11.98 14.21 24.29
C LEU A 65 12.07 14.13 25.83
N PRO A 66 11.04 14.58 26.57
CA PRO A 66 10.97 14.39 28.02
C PRO A 66 10.70 12.91 28.36
N THR A 67 11.12 12.50 29.56
CA THR A 67 11.02 11.11 30.02
C THR A 67 9.62 10.68 30.45
N ASN A 68 8.73 11.63 30.80
CA ASN A 68 7.39 11.34 31.32
C ASN A 68 6.29 11.26 30.25
N LEU A 69 6.67 11.26 28.97
CA LEU A 69 5.72 11.04 27.89
C LEU A 69 5.18 9.61 27.89
N ASP A 70 3.86 9.48 27.75
CA ASP A 70 3.19 8.18 27.58
C ASP A 70 3.11 7.76 26.11
N ILE A 71 2.99 8.72 25.19
CA ILE A 71 2.77 8.48 23.76
C ILE A 71 3.54 9.46 22.88
N ILE A 72 3.84 9.05 21.65
CA ILE A 72 4.21 9.97 20.57
C ILE A 72 3.01 10.11 19.65
N SER A 73 2.40 11.30 19.64
CA SER A 73 1.13 11.56 18.97
C SER A 73 1.20 11.48 17.44
N ARG A 74 0.02 11.33 16.84
CA ARG A 74 -0.15 11.26 15.38
C ARG A 74 0.46 12.49 14.70
N ASN A 75 1.23 12.25 13.63
CA ASN A 75 1.89 13.30 12.82
C ASN A 75 2.80 14.26 13.62
N CYS A 76 3.17 13.96 14.88
CA CYS A 76 3.79 14.92 15.78
C CYS A 76 5.06 15.57 15.20
N PHE A 77 5.92 14.77 14.58
CA PHE A 77 7.17 15.18 13.94
C PHE A 77 7.19 14.75 12.46
N GLY A 78 6.03 14.78 11.80
CA GLY A 78 5.94 14.46 10.36
C GLY A 78 6.53 15.57 9.49
N TYR A 79 7.21 15.21 8.40
CA TYR A 79 7.85 16.15 7.46
C TYR A 79 8.84 17.12 8.13
N CYS A 80 9.59 16.63 9.13
CA CYS A 80 10.75 17.33 9.70
C CYS A 80 12.05 16.84 9.04
N ASP A 81 13.21 17.33 9.52
CA ASP A 81 14.54 16.94 9.05
C ASP A 81 15.33 16.15 10.11
N LEU A 82 14.62 15.38 10.95
CA LEU A 82 15.26 14.64 12.04
C LEU A 82 16.29 13.65 11.49
N ARG A 83 17.47 13.62 12.10
CA ARG A 83 18.53 12.66 11.76
C ARG A 83 18.54 11.46 12.70
N THR A 84 18.24 11.71 13.96
CA THR A 84 18.20 10.72 15.03
C THR A 84 17.07 11.07 15.99
N ILE A 85 16.50 10.07 16.65
CA ILE A 85 15.58 10.28 17.77
C ILE A 85 15.74 9.17 18.80
N ASN A 86 15.77 9.54 20.08
CA ASN A 86 15.77 8.61 21.19
C ASN A 86 14.36 8.52 21.76
N ILE A 87 13.79 7.32 21.80
CA ILE A 87 12.44 7.08 22.35
C ILE A 87 12.56 6.85 23.85
N PRO A 88 11.96 7.70 24.71
CA PRO A 88 11.98 7.51 26.15
C PRO A 88 11.33 6.20 26.58
N ASN A 89 11.83 5.59 27.65
CA ASN A 89 11.38 4.25 28.07
C ASN A 89 9.91 4.20 28.51
N ASN A 90 9.32 5.30 28.97
CA ASN A 90 7.91 5.34 29.39
C ASN A 90 6.91 5.39 28.23
N ILE A 91 7.37 5.62 27.00
CA ILE A 91 6.50 5.64 25.82
C ILE A 91 5.88 4.26 25.64
N LYS A 92 4.55 4.20 25.68
CA LYS A 92 3.74 3.00 25.45
C LYS A 92 3.39 2.79 23.98
N GLU A 93 3.25 3.88 23.22
CA GLU A 93 2.81 3.81 21.83
C GLU A 93 3.39 4.93 20.95
N MET A 94 3.87 4.54 19.77
CA MET A 94 4.16 5.43 18.65
C MET A 94 2.95 5.44 17.70
N LYS A 95 2.22 6.57 17.65
CA LYS A 95 1.00 6.71 16.84
C LYS A 95 1.30 6.88 15.35
N ASN A 96 0.25 6.79 14.54
CA ASN A 96 0.33 6.82 13.08
C ASN A 96 1.11 8.04 12.61
N ARG A 97 2.04 7.84 11.66
CA ARG A 97 2.81 8.92 11.03
C ARG A 97 3.59 9.82 12.00
N CYS A 98 3.90 9.39 13.22
CA CYS A 98 4.53 10.28 14.21
C CYS A 98 5.90 10.85 13.79
N PHE A 99 6.65 10.15 12.93
CA PHE A 99 7.91 10.58 12.31
C PHE A 99 7.89 10.40 10.77
N ASN A 100 6.74 10.42 10.11
CA ASN A 100 6.68 10.19 8.65
C ASN A 100 7.44 11.27 7.86
N PHE A 101 8.04 10.88 6.74
CA PHE A 101 8.80 11.73 5.82
C PHE A 101 9.89 12.57 6.49
N ASN A 102 10.54 12.02 7.53
CA ASN A 102 11.87 12.48 7.95
C ASN A 102 12.91 11.80 7.06
N ASN A 103 13.14 12.36 5.88
CA ASN A 103 13.95 11.72 4.83
C ASN A 103 15.44 11.58 5.19
N ASN A 104 15.89 12.22 6.28
CA ASN A 104 17.24 12.11 6.82
C ASN A 104 17.33 11.29 8.11
N LEU A 105 16.21 10.72 8.60
CA LEU A 105 16.18 9.95 9.85
C LEU A 105 16.87 8.61 9.64
N LYS A 106 18.05 8.45 10.24
CA LYS A 106 18.90 7.26 10.15
C LYS A 106 18.78 6.35 11.37
N THR A 107 18.49 6.93 12.53
CA THR A 107 18.51 6.18 13.80
C THR A 107 17.29 6.51 14.65
N VAL A 108 16.59 5.46 15.09
CA VAL A 108 15.57 5.52 16.12
C VAL A 108 16.02 4.59 17.24
N THR A 109 16.42 5.17 18.37
CA THR A 109 16.93 4.40 19.51
C THR A 109 15.78 4.01 20.41
N ILE A 110 15.60 2.71 20.62
CA ILE A 110 14.67 2.11 21.59
C ILE A 110 15.48 1.13 22.42
N THR A 111 15.38 1.19 23.74
CA THR A 111 16.14 0.29 24.65
C THR A 111 15.29 -0.89 25.11
N ASP A 112 15.95 -1.95 25.59
CA ASP A 112 15.29 -3.15 26.16
C ASP A 112 14.32 -2.84 27.31
N ASN A 113 14.60 -1.79 28.09
CA ASN A 113 13.77 -1.36 29.21
C ASN A 113 12.54 -0.55 28.78
N SER A 114 12.29 -0.42 27.48
CA SER A 114 11.16 0.33 26.95
C SER A 114 9.81 -0.33 27.28
N MET A 115 8.84 0.49 27.67
CA MET A 115 7.43 0.14 27.86
C MET A 115 6.64 0.14 26.55
N LEU A 116 7.29 0.32 25.40
CA LEU A 116 6.65 0.40 24.09
C LEU A 116 5.94 -0.91 23.78
N THR A 117 4.64 -0.81 23.51
CA THR A 117 3.79 -1.95 23.15
C THR A 117 3.38 -1.92 21.69
N ARG A 118 3.28 -0.73 21.08
CA ARG A 118 2.69 -0.55 19.74
C ARG A 118 3.47 0.44 18.88
N ILE A 119 3.80 0.02 17.67
CA ILE A 119 4.32 0.86 16.58
C ILE A 119 3.27 0.89 15.47
N LYS A 120 2.67 2.06 15.24
CA LYS A 120 1.52 2.24 14.33
C LYS A 120 1.91 2.55 12.88
N GLU A 121 0.90 2.54 12.02
CA GLU A 121 1.02 2.63 10.57
C GLU A 121 1.77 3.92 10.16
N TYR A 122 2.67 3.77 9.19
CA TYR A 122 3.45 4.87 8.62
C TYR A 122 4.30 5.67 9.62
N SER A 123 4.51 5.18 10.85
CA SER A 123 5.17 5.96 11.91
C SER A 123 6.55 6.48 11.52
N MET A 124 7.26 5.78 10.63
CA MET A 124 8.60 6.11 10.13
C MET A 124 8.67 6.04 8.59
N GLN A 125 7.53 6.21 7.89
CA GLN A 125 7.45 6.17 6.43
C GLN A 125 8.46 7.12 5.79
N GLY A 126 9.15 6.69 4.73
CA GLY A 126 10.12 7.51 3.97
C GLY A 126 11.42 7.83 4.71
N SER A 127 11.62 7.30 5.92
CA SER A 127 12.91 7.42 6.63
C SER A 127 14.00 6.58 5.96
N ILE A 128 15.26 6.90 6.27
CA ILE A 128 16.45 6.17 5.79
C ILE A 128 17.08 5.31 6.89
N ILE A 129 16.26 4.77 7.79
CA ILE A 129 16.69 3.90 8.90
C ILE A 129 17.27 2.59 8.33
N GLU A 130 18.45 2.17 8.81
CA GLU A 130 19.07 0.91 8.39
C GLU A 130 18.75 -0.25 9.34
N THR A 131 18.48 0.03 10.62
CA THR A 131 18.11 -0.96 11.62
C THR A 131 17.10 -0.43 12.64
N ILE A 132 16.23 -1.32 13.13
CA ILE A 132 15.30 -1.04 14.22
C ILE A 132 15.31 -2.19 15.22
N PHE A 133 15.27 -1.84 16.51
CA PHE A 133 15.13 -2.79 17.61
C PHE A 133 13.71 -2.79 18.17
N LEU A 134 13.13 -3.98 18.34
CA LEU A 134 11.83 -4.17 19.00
C LEU A 134 12.02 -4.66 20.45
N PRO A 135 11.67 -3.85 21.47
CA PRO A 135 11.81 -4.24 22.87
C PRO A 135 10.80 -5.33 23.27
N LYS A 136 10.98 -5.88 24.48
CA LYS A 136 10.22 -7.03 25.00
C LYS A 136 8.70 -6.86 24.91
N ASN A 137 8.19 -5.66 25.14
CA ASN A 137 6.76 -5.41 25.30
C ASN A 137 6.02 -5.13 23.99
N VAL A 138 6.72 -4.98 22.86
CA VAL A 138 6.07 -4.73 21.56
C VAL A 138 5.27 -5.95 21.16
N ASN A 139 3.95 -5.79 21.13
CA ASN A 139 2.98 -6.81 20.72
C ASN A 139 2.21 -6.43 19.46
N TYR A 140 2.39 -5.21 18.96
CA TYR A 140 1.82 -4.74 17.72
C TYR A 140 2.85 -3.94 16.92
N PHE A 141 3.10 -4.38 15.70
CA PHE A 141 3.99 -3.74 14.74
C PHE A 141 3.28 -3.65 13.40
N ALA A 142 2.95 -2.44 12.94
CA ALA A 142 2.40 -2.23 11.62
C ALA A 142 3.51 -2.38 10.56
N ALA A 143 3.44 -3.37 9.69
CA ALA A 143 4.48 -3.62 8.67
C ALA A 143 4.69 -2.46 7.67
N ASN A 144 3.69 -1.59 7.49
CA ASN A 144 3.80 -0.35 6.72
C ASN A 144 4.35 0.84 7.55
N SER A 145 4.86 0.62 8.77
CA SER A 145 5.55 1.67 9.54
C SER A 145 6.79 2.22 8.83
N PHE A 146 7.38 1.41 7.95
CA PHE A 146 8.58 1.69 7.13
C PHE A 146 8.25 1.76 5.63
N GLU A 147 7.02 2.09 5.25
CA GLU A 147 6.69 2.24 3.84
C GLU A 147 7.61 3.27 3.17
N ASN A 148 8.08 2.98 1.96
CA ASN A 148 9.08 3.79 1.23
C ASN A 148 10.43 4.01 1.96
N SER A 149 10.72 3.27 3.03
CA SER A 149 12.05 3.24 3.66
C SER A 149 12.91 2.15 3.02
N ARG A 150 13.62 2.52 1.94
CA ARG A 150 14.37 1.58 1.08
C ARG A 150 15.75 1.20 1.60
N THR A 151 16.12 1.64 2.81
CA THR A 151 17.47 1.44 3.38
C THR A 151 17.48 0.43 4.53
N LEU A 152 16.33 -0.02 5.02
CA LEU A 152 16.24 -0.93 6.17
C LEU A 152 16.88 -2.28 5.80
N LYS A 153 17.98 -2.64 6.47
CA LYS A 153 18.78 -3.86 6.24
C LYS A 153 18.40 -4.99 7.19
N THR A 154 18.11 -4.65 8.45
CA THR A 154 17.87 -5.64 9.51
C THR A 154 16.91 -5.13 10.58
N ILE A 155 16.05 -6.03 11.06
CA ILE A 155 15.23 -5.83 12.26
C ILE A 155 15.79 -6.73 13.35
N THR A 156 15.87 -6.22 14.57
CA THR A 156 16.25 -6.99 15.75
C THR A 156 15.13 -6.93 16.79
N CYS A 157 15.08 -7.90 17.70
CA CYS A 157 14.11 -7.87 18.79
C CYS A 157 14.71 -8.44 20.08
N ASN A 158 14.16 -8.04 21.22
CA ASN A 158 14.48 -8.68 22.49
C ASN A 158 14.14 -10.19 22.40
N PRO A 159 15.05 -11.11 22.76
CA PRO A 159 14.80 -12.56 22.64
C PRO A 159 13.59 -13.07 23.44
N SER A 160 13.26 -12.37 24.52
CA SER A 160 12.11 -12.67 25.40
C SER A 160 10.83 -11.96 24.95
N ASN A 161 10.80 -11.30 23.79
CA ASN A 161 9.55 -10.76 23.24
C ASN A 161 8.55 -11.92 23.01
N PRO A 162 7.31 -11.83 23.53
CA PRO A 162 6.34 -12.92 23.44
C PRO A 162 5.59 -12.96 22.10
N SER A 163 5.60 -11.87 21.32
CA SER A 163 4.81 -11.73 20.09
C SER A 163 5.63 -11.91 18.82
N PHE A 164 6.92 -11.57 18.86
CA PHE A 164 7.79 -11.54 17.70
C PHE A 164 9.06 -12.35 17.90
N SER A 165 9.64 -12.80 16.79
CA SER A 165 10.98 -13.32 16.74
C SER A 165 11.67 -12.90 15.45
N VAL A 166 13.00 -12.82 15.48
CA VAL A 166 13.81 -12.49 14.31
C VAL A 166 14.64 -13.71 13.91
N MET A 167 14.76 -13.94 12.61
CA MET A 167 15.67 -14.90 12.00
C MET A 167 16.30 -14.20 10.79
N ASP A 168 17.63 -14.20 10.73
CA ASP A 168 18.40 -13.53 9.67
C ASP A 168 18.00 -12.07 9.43
N GLY A 169 17.72 -11.32 10.50
CA GLY A 169 17.29 -9.91 10.39
C GLY A 169 15.89 -9.68 9.84
N VAL A 170 15.13 -10.75 9.55
CA VAL A 170 13.73 -10.71 9.11
C VAL A 170 12.81 -10.92 10.31
N LEU A 171 11.71 -10.17 10.37
CA LEU A 171 10.75 -10.21 11.47
C LEU A 171 9.63 -11.21 11.20
N TYR A 172 9.36 -12.05 12.19
CA TYR A 172 8.28 -13.03 12.20
C TYR A 172 7.43 -12.88 13.46
N ASN A 173 6.26 -13.50 13.48
CA ASN A 173 5.59 -13.79 14.76
C ASN A 173 6.44 -14.75 15.60
N LYS A 174 6.09 -14.90 16.88
CA LYS A 174 6.89 -15.72 17.82
C LYS A 174 7.06 -17.15 17.34
N GLU A 175 6.00 -17.73 16.77
CA GLU A 175 5.95 -19.10 16.29
C GLU A 175 6.64 -19.28 14.93
N LYS A 176 6.98 -18.20 14.22
CA LYS A 176 7.51 -18.19 12.84
C LYS A 176 6.59 -18.82 11.79
N THR A 177 5.29 -18.79 12.04
CA THR A 177 4.27 -19.18 11.06
C THR A 177 3.86 -18.02 10.15
N MET A 178 4.22 -16.78 10.53
CA MET A 178 3.95 -15.58 9.75
C MET A 178 5.20 -14.74 9.59
N LEU A 179 5.57 -14.42 8.34
CA LEU A 179 6.56 -13.40 8.04
C LEU A 179 5.90 -12.03 8.14
N VAL A 180 6.33 -11.24 9.12
CA VAL A 180 5.73 -9.94 9.47
C VAL A 180 6.36 -8.82 8.65
N LYS A 181 7.70 -8.78 8.56
CA LYS A 181 8.40 -7.75 7.81
C LYS A 181 9.76 -8.23 7.31
N TYR A 182 9.95 -8.12 6.00
CA TYR A 182 11.24 -8.21 5.33
C TYR A 182 11.86 -6.82 5.22
N PRO A 183 13.11 -6.60 5.68
CA PRO A 183 13.79 -5.32 5.51
C PRO A 183 14.02 -5.01 4.01
N ALA A 184 13.66 -3.79 3.59
CA ALA A 184 13.63 -3.45 2.16
C ALA A 184 14.98 -3.61 1.44
N ASN A 185 16.08 -3.48 2.16
CA ASN A 185 17.45 -3.63 1.65
C ASN A 185 18.19 -4.81 2.30
N HIS A 186 17.48 -5.89 2.59
CA HIS A 186 18.07 -7.10 3.19
C HIS A 186 18.90 -7.91 2.19
N GLY A 187 18.36 -8.13 0.98
CA GLY A 187 18.97 -8.95 -0.05
C GLY A 187 18.10 -9.02 -1.30
N THR A 188 18.71 -9.44 -2.42
CA THR A 188 18.06 -9.55 -3.74
C THR A 188 17.39 -10.91 -3.97
N SER A 189 17.66 -11.91 -3.12
CA SER A 189 16.96 -13.19 -3.12
C SER A 189 16.64 -13.60 -1.69
N PHE A 190 15.56 -14.37 -1.53
CA PHE A 190 15.18 -14.89 -0.22
C PHE A 190 14.45 -16.23 -0.34
N GLU A 191 14.77 -17.15 0.55
CA GLU A 191 14.04 -18.40 0.75
C GLU A 191 13.24 -18.26 2.04
N ILE A 192 11.91 -18.24 1.91
CA ILE A 192 11.04 -18.13 3.08
C ILE A 192 11.04 -19.49 3.80
N PRO A 193 11.26 -19.53 5.13
CA PRO A 193 11.31 -20.78 5.88
C PRO A 193 10.04 -21.63 5.76
N GLU A 194 10.19 -22.96 5.70
CA GLU A 194 9.09 -23.94 5.56
C GLU A 194 8.03 -23.90 6.68
N LYS A 195 8.28 -23.22 7.80
CA LYS A 195 7.25 -23.05 8.84
C LYS A 195 6.23 -21.96 8.51
N VAL A 196 6.54 -21.07 7.58
CA VAL A 196 5.72 -19.90 7.26
C VAL A 196 4.52 -20.31 6.41
N THR A 197 3.32 -20.18 6.97
CA THR A 197 2.06 -20.43 6.26
C THR A 197 1.38 -19.14 5.81
N ARG A 198 1.85 -17.96 6.29
CA ARG A 198 1.28 -16.65 5.97
C ARG A 198 2.36 -15.58 5.74
N ILE A 199 2.21 -14.80 4.68
CA ILE A 199 3.00 -13.59 4.43
C ILE A 199 2.12 -12.39 4.75
N GLY A 200 2.56 -11.57 5.70
CA GLY A 200 1.78 -10.46 6.25
C GLY A 200 1.64 -9.26 5.30
N PHE A 201 0.67 -8.40 5.61
CA PHE A 201 0.38 -7.16 4.90
C PHE A 201 1.65 -6.31 4.74
N CYS A 202 1.95 -5.82 3.54
CA CYS A 202 3.15 -5.02 3.25
C CYS A 202 4.51 -5.63 3.67
N ALA A 203 4.60 -6.95 3.87
CA ALA A 203 5.81 -7.59 4.41
C ALA A 203 7.08 -7.28 3.61
N PHE A 204 7.02 -7.35 2.29
CA PHE A 204 8.13 -7.09 1.34
C PHE A 204 7.98 -5.76 0.59
N ILE A 205 7.01 -4.91 0.93
CA ILE A 205 6.75 -3.67 0.17
C ILE A 205 8.03 -2.83 0.00
N TYR A 206 8.28 -2.35 -1.23
CA TYR A 206 9.48 -1.59 -1.62
C TYR A 206 10.83 -2.31 -1.45
N SER A 207 10.85 -3.62 -1.21
CA SER A 207 12.11 -4.36 -1.09
C SER A 207 12.81 -4.55 -2.44
N VAL A 208 14.13 -4.62 -2.40
CA VAL A 208 15.00 -4.81 -3.58
C VAL A 208 15.02 -6.25 -4.09
N ILE A 209 14.14 -7.12 -3.59
CA ILE A 209 14.12 -8.54 -3.91
C ILE A 209 13.78 -8.76 -5.38
N GLU A 210 14.58 -9.59 -6.04
CA GLU A 210 14.47 -9.95 -7.45
C GLU A 210 13.95 -11.39 -7.65
N SER A 211 14.19 -12.27 -6.67
CA SER A 211 13.69 -13.65 -6.64
C SER A 211 13.25 -14.08 -5.24
N ILE A 212 12.20 -14.89 -5.18
CA ILE A 212 11.62 -15.40 -3.94
C ILE A 212 11.34 -16.90 -4.08
N THR A 213 11.76 -17.67 -3.08
CA THR A 213 11.34 -19.08 -2.93
C THR A 213 10.28 -19.14 -1.83
N PHE A 214 9.07 -19.54 -2.21
CA PHE A 214 7.96 -19.74 -1.26
C PHE A 214 8.04 -21.14 -0.64
N PRO A 215 7.60 -21.29 0.62
CA PRO A 215 7.58 -22.58 1.28
C PRO A 215 6.43 -23.43 0.76
N SER A 216 6.60 -24.76 0.84
CA SER A 216 5.65 -25.73 0.28
C SER A 216 4.27 -25.73 0.97
N ASN A 217 4.16 -25.15 2.16
CA ASN A 217 2.93 -25.09 2.95
C ASN A 217 2.29 -23.69 3.01
N LEU A 218 2.75 -22.73 2.19
CA LEU A 218 2.21 -21.37 2.17
C LEU A 218 0.72 -21.38 1.81
N LYS A 219 -0.11 -20.73 2.63
CA LYS A 219 -1.57 -20.65 2.43
C LYS A 219 -2.07 -19.26 2.09
N THR A 220 -1.52 -18.24 2.75
CA THR A 220 -2.02 -16.86 2.67
C THR A 220 -0.92 -15.86 2.28
N ILE A 221 -1.25 -14.98 1.34
CA ILE A 221 -0.46 -13.78 1.02
C ILE A 221 -1.35 -12.54 1.18
N GLU A 222 -1.09 -11.75 2.22
CA GLU A 222 -1.89 -10.57 2.56
C GLU A 222 -1.61 -9.36 1.65
N GLY A 223 -2.48 -8.35 1.74
CA GLY A 223 -2.52 -7.24 0.79
C GLY A 223 -1.19 -6.49 0.71
N TRP A 224 -0.82 -6.09 -0.50
CA TRP A 224 0.40 -5.33 -0.80
C TRP A 224 1.71 -5.98 -0.34
N ALA A 225 1.71 -7.28 -0.01
CA ALA A 225 2.87 -7.96 0.55
C ALA A 225 4.14 -7.77 -0.28
N PHE A 226 4.07 -7.87 -1.61
CA PHE A 226 5.19 -7.73 -2.54
C PHE A 226 5.09 -6.48 -3.43
N ALA A 227 4.27 -5.50 -3.06
CA ALA A 227 4.08 -4.32 -3.88
C ALA A 227 5.38 -3.52 -4.03
N PHE A 228 5.63 -3.00 -5.23
CA PHE A 228 6.81 -2.21 -5.58
C PHE A 228 8.15 -2.95 -5.34
N THR A 229 8.17 -4.28 -5.47
CA THR A 229 9.40 -5.08 -5.42
C THR A 229 10.07 -5.18 -6.79
N ASN A 230 11.31 -5.66 -6.81
CA ASN A 230 12.08 -5.88 -8.04
C ASN A 230 11.92 -7.28 -8.63
N LEU A 231 10.89 -8.03 -8.21
CA LEU A 231 10.67 -9.41 -8.65
C LEU A 231 10.67 -9.51 -10.18
N LYS A 232 11.46 -10.44 -10.72
CA LYS A 232 11.59 -10.67 -12.16
C LYS A 232 10.67 -11.79 -12.66
N THR A 233 10.55 -12.84 -11.87
CA THR A 233 9.68 -14.00 -12.11
C THR A 233 8.91 -14.33 -10.83
N LEU A 234 7.76 -14.98 -10.99
CA LEU A 234 6.92 -15.38 -9.88
C LEU A 234 6.28 -16.74 -10.14
N LYS A 235 6.46 -17.67 -9.20
CA LYS A 235 5.72 -18.93 -9.16
C LYS A 235 4.95 -19.01 -7.84
N ILE A 236 3.64 -18.77 -7.88
CA ILE A 236 2.79 -18.89 -6.71
C ILE A 236 2.54 -20.39 -6.45
N PRO A 237 2.79 -20.91 -5.23
CA PRO A 237 2.57 -22.32 -4.93
C PRO A 237 1.09 -22.73 -5.04
N ASP A 238 0.85 -23.99 -5.42
CA ASP A 238 -0.50 -24.57 -5.50
C ASP A 238 -1.24 -24.58 -4.16
N THR A 239 -0.51 -24.47 -3.04
CA THR A 239 -1.09 -24.44 -1.71
C THR A 239 -1.71 -23.10 -1.32
N VAL A 240 -1.47 -22.04 -2.08
CA VAL A 240 -1.99 -20.69 -1.81
C VAL A 240 -3.46 -20.63 -2.20
N THR A 241 -4.33 -20.43 -1.20
CA THR A 241 -5.78 -20.33 -1.36
C THR A 241 -6.32 -18.94 -1.04
N GLU A 242 -5.55 -18.12 -0.33
CA GLU A 242 -5.91 -16.76 0.06
C GLU A 242 -4.88 -15.75 -0.43
N ILE A 243 -5.28 -14.92 -1.40
CA ILE A 243 -4.47 -13.82 -1.92
C ILE A 243 -5.28 -12.53 -1.88
N TYR A 244 -4.66 -11.45 -1.41
CA TYR A 244 -5.37 -10.19 -1.16
C TYR A 244 -5.01 -9.11 -2.19
N ASN A 245 -5.66 -7.96 -2.09
CA ASN A 245 -5.52 -6.88 -3.07
C ASN A 245 -4.07 -6.36 -3.17
N GLY A 246 -3.66 -6.05 -4.40
CA GLY A 246 -2.41 -5.36 -4.70
C GLY A 246 -1.12 -6.10 -4.32
N VAL A 247 -1.18 -7.43 -4.10
CA VAL A 247 -0.03 -8.21 -3.59
C VAL A 247 1.25 -7.97 -4.40
N PHE A 248 1.18 -7.92 -5.73
CA PHE A 248 2.31 -7.68 -6.64
C PHE A 248 2.13 -6.37 -7.45
N ALA A 249 1.36 -5.42 -6.92
CA ALA A 249 1.15 -4.12 -7.57
C ALA A 249 2.48 -3.35 -7.69
N GLY A 250 2.76 -2.76 -8.85
CA GLY A 250 3.97 -1.97 -9.06
C GLY A 250 5.25 -2.80 -9.17
N CYS A 251 5.18 -4.12 -9.35
CA CYS A 251 6.33 -4.96 -9.66
C CYS A 251 6.79 -4.74 -11.12
N VAL A 252 7.39 -3.58 -11.38
CA VAL A 252 7.74 -3.08 -12.72
C VAL A 252 8.86 -3.85 -13.43
N TYR A 253 9.34 -4.96 -12.86
CA TYR A 253 10.30 -5.87 -13.47
C TYR A 253 9.72 -7.29 -13.66
N LEU A 254 8.50 -7.54 -13.19
CA LEU A 254 7.88 -8.87 -13.21
C LEU A 254 7.44 -9.22 -14.63
N GLY A 255 8.18 -10.12 -15.29
CA GLY A 255 7.97 -10.51 -16.68
C GLY A 255 7.31 -11.88 -16.86
N GLU A 256 7.35 -12.74 -15.84
CA GLU A 256 6.78 -14.09 -15.90
C GLU A 256 6.01 -14.42 -14.62
N ILE A 257 4.82 -14.97 -14.78
CA ILE A 257 3.91 -15.34 -13.69
C ILE A 257 3.39 -16.74 -13.94
N THR A 258 3.55 -17.62 -12.94
CA THR A 258 2.81 -18.88 -12.82
C THR A 258 1.87 -18.79 -11.63
N LEU A 259 0.57 -18.94 -11.88
CA LEU A 259 -0.47 -18.94 -10.84
C LEU A 259 -0.62 -20.35 -10.26
N GLY A 260 -0.85 -20.44 -8.95
CA GLY A 260 -1.01 -21.73 -8.26
C GLY A 260 -2.40 -22.33 -8.46
N ALA A 261 -2.49 -23.66 -8.49
CA ALA A 261 -3.74 -24.39 -8.68
C ALA A 261 -4.77 -24.20 -7.54
N GLY A 262 -4.34 -23.79 -6.35
CA GLY A 262 -5.22 -23.49 -5.21
C GLY A 262 -5.94 -22.14 -5.30
N MET A 263 -5.55 -21.27 -6.22
CA MET A 263 -6.21 -19.98 -6.41
C MET A 263 -7.55 -20.16 -7.12
N THR A 264 -8.59 -19.45 -6.71
CA THR A 264 -9.89 -19.44 -7.43
C THR A 264 -10.24 -18.06 -8.01
N TYR A 265 -9.47 -17.04 -7.64
CA TYR A 265 -9.66 -15.67 -8.09
C TYR A 265 -8.34 -14.91 -8.14
N ILE A 266 -8.30 -13.83 -8.94
CA ILE A 266 -7.20 -12.86 -8.98
C ILE A 266 -7.69 -11.55 -8.36
N PRO A 267 -7.10 -11.07 -7.25
CA PRO A 267 -7.59 -9.89 -6.54
C PRO A 267 -7.45 -8.57 -7.29
N ASN A 268 -8.10 -7.54 -6.77
CA ASN A 268 -7.99 -6.18 -7.30
C ASN A 268 -6.52 -5.71 -7.27
N ASN A 269 -6.08 -5.06 -8.35
CA ASN A 269 -4.72 -4.52 -8.53
C ASN A 269 -3.57 -5.53 -8.41
N CYS A 270 -3.84 -6.85 -8.34
CA CYS A 270 -2.88 -7.86 -7.92
C CYS A 270 -1.55 -7.81 -8.68
N PHE A 271 -1.58 -7.62 -9.99
CA PHE A 271 -0.44 -7.54 -10.90
C PHE A 271 -0.40 -6.21 -11.68
N SER A 272 -1.04 -5.16 -11.17
CA SER A 272 -0.99 -3.85 -11.81
C SER A 272 0.45 -3.37 -12.03
N ASN A 273 0.73 -2.77 -13.18
CA ASN A 273 2.07 -2.31 -13.60
C ASN A 273 3.15 -3.41 -13.75
N ALA A 274 2.77 -4.70 -13.82
CA ALA A 274 3.71 -5.76 -14.15
C ALA A 274 4.20 -5.65 -15.62
N LYS A 275 5.39 -6.19 -15.92
CA LYS A 275 6.00 -6.17 -17.25
C LYS A 275 5.75 -7.44 -18.08
N ILE A 276 4.76 -8.23 -17.70
CA ILE A 276 4.34 -9.41 -18.43
C ILE A 276 3.92 -9.06 -19.87
N THR A 277 4.18 -9.99 -20.80
CA THR A 277 3.81 -9.85 -22.22
C THR A 277 2.56 -10.65 -22.58
N LYS A 278 2.36 -11.76 -21.88
CA LYS A 278 1.25 -12.69 -22.03
C LYS A 278 0.85 -13.24 -20.67
N ILE A 279 -0.43 -13.52 -20.49
CA ILE A 279 -0.91 -14.32 -19.36
C ILE A 279 -1.94 -15.34 -19.84
N ILE A 280 -1.77 -16.58 -19.40
CA ILE A 280 -2.75 -17.66 -19.55
C ILE A 280 -3.39 -17.83 -18.19
N ILE A 281 -4.69 -17.56 -18.09
CA ILE A 281 -5.44 -17.69 -16.85
C ILE A 281 -5.88 -19.17 -16.73
N PRO A 282 -5.50 -19.89 -15.64
CA PRO A 282 -5.86 -21.29 -15.46
C PRO A 282 -7.36 -21.54 -15.26
N GLU A 283 -7.82 -22.74 -15.61
CA GLU A 283 -9.24 -23.18 -15.50
C GLU A 283 -9.82 -23.11 -14.07
N ASN A 284 -8.98 -23.14 -13.03
CA ASN A 284 -9.45 -23.00 -11.65
C ASN A 284 -9.87 -21.56 -11.27
N ILE A 285 -9.55 -20.55 -12.08
CA ILE A 285 -9.88 -19.14 -11.81
C ILE A 285 -11.27 -18.82 -12.34
N THR A 286 -12.17 -18.41 -11.45
CA THR A 286 -13.55 -18.03 -11.80
C THR A 286 -13.77 -16.51 -11.81
N SER A 287 -12.88 -15.75 -11.18
CA SER A 287 -13.00 -14.29 -11.07
C SER A 287 -11.66 -13.55 -11.17
N ILE A 288 -11.66 -12.41 -11.84
CA ILE A 288 -10.55 -11.44 -11.90
C ILE A 288 -11.08 -10.10 -11.37
N GLY A 289 -10.38 -9.50 -10.41
CA GLY A 289 -10.76 -8.26 -9.76
C GLY A 289 -10.45 -7.00 -10.57
N ASP A 290 -10.94 -5.86 -10.10
CA ASP A 290 -10.74 -4.57 -10.75
C ASP A 290 -9.25 -4.25 -10.84
N TYR A 291 -8.83 -3.73 -12.00
CA TYR A 291 -7.44 -3.33 -12.24
C TYR A 291 -6.39 -4.44 -12.03
N ALA A 292 -6.78 -5.73 -12.00
CA ALA A 292 -5.87 -6.83 -11.66
C ALA A 292 -4.56 -6.82 -12.47
N PHE A 293 -4.61 -6.48 -13.75
CA PHE A 293 -3.47 -6.31 -14.65
C PHE A 293 -3.45 -4.91 -15.29
N SER A 294 -4.02 -3.89 -14.62
CA SER A 294 -4.03 -2.55 -15.19
C SER A 294 -2.61 -2.02 -15.39
N ASP A 295 -2.45 -1.16 -16.39
CA ASP A 295 -1.20 -0.44 -16.64
C ASP A 295 0.03 -1.36 -16.84
N CYS A 296 -0.17 -2.63 -17.22
CA CYS A 296 0.89 -3.53 -17.67
C CYS A 296 1.36 -3.12 -19.08
N PRO A 297 2.50 -2.42 -19.24
CA PRO A 297 2.81 -1.70 -20.49
C PRO A 297 3.11 -2.62 -21.68
N ASN A 298 3.43 -3.89 -21.41
CA ASN A 298 3.86 -4.86 -22.41
C ASN A 298 2.84 -5.97 -22.65
N LEU A 299 1.72 -5.99 -21.93
CA LEU A 299 0.74 -7.08 -21.99
C LEU A 299 -0.03 -7.00 -23.31
N LYS A 300 0.19 -7.98 -24.19
CA LYS A 300 -0.39 -8.04 -25.54
C LYS A 300 -1.41 -9.15 -25.71
N GLU A 301 -1.32 -10.21 -24.93
CA GLU A 301 -2.17 -11.40 -25.07
C GLU A 301 -2.68 -11.88 -23.71
N VAL A 302 -3.99 -12.08 -23.62
CA VAL A 302 -4.66 -12.68 -22.47
C VAL A 302 -5.48 -13.86 -22.98
N VAL A 303 -5.26 -15.03 -22.39
CA VAL A 303 -6.08 -16.22 -22.63
C VAL A 303 -6.91 -16.46 -21.37
N LEU A 304 -8.23 -16.33 -21.49
CA LEU A 304 -9.17 -16.59 -20.40
C LEU A 304 -9.73 -18.02 -20.51
N PRO A 305 -9.96 -18.72 -19.38
CA PRO A 305 -10.60 -20.03 -19.37
C PRO A 305 -12.11 -19.92 -19.55
N SER A 306 -12.79 -21.04 -19.80
CA SER A 306 -14.26 -21.05 -19.91
C SER A 306 -14.96 -20.84 -18.57
N THR A 307 -14.24 -21.05 -17.45
CA THR A 307 -14.74 -20.94 -16.08
C THR A 307 -14.87 -19.51 -15.56
N ILE A 308 -14.40 -18.49 -16.30
CA ILE A 308 -14.58 -17.09 -15.91
C ILE A 308 -16.07 -16.73 -15.88
N THR A 309 -16.52 -16.27 -14.72
CA THR A 309 -17.88 -15.79 -14.49
C THR A 309 -17.92 -14.31 -14.10
N ASN A 310 -16.78 -13.75 -13.66
CA ASN A 310 -16.73 -12.37 -13.18
C ASN A 310 -15.40 -11.67 -13.52
N LEU A 311 -15.46 -10.57 -14.27
CA LEU A 311 -14.31 -9.73 -14.63
C LEU A 311 -14.49 -8.30 -14.12
N GLY A 312 -13.59 -7.86 -13.25
CA GLY A 312 -13.57 -6.51 -12.71
C GLY A 312 -13.34 -5.45 -13.79
N GLY A 313 -13.77 -4.23 -13.50
CA GLY A 313 -13.64 -3.10 -14.40
C GLY A 313 -12.17 -2.81 -14.69
N SER A 314 -11.83 -2.61 -15.97
CA SER A 314 -10.46 -2.37 -16.44
C SER A 314 -9.41 -3.32 -15.85
N CYS A 315 -9.76 -4.60 -15.69
CA CYS A 315 -8.83 -5.61 -15.19
C CYS A 315 -7.63 -5.83 -16.12
N PHE A 316 -7.70 -5.41 -17.39
CA PHE A 316 -6.61 -5.45 -18.36
C PHE A 316 -6.34 -4.05 -18.97
N PRO A 317 -5.14 -3.81 -19.54
CA PRO A 317 -4.87 -2.58 -20.26
C PRO A 317 -5.59 -2.55 -21.60
N THR A 318 -5.74 -1.36 -22.18
CA THR A 318 -6.20 -1.22 -23.56
C THR A 318 -5.19 -1.81 -24.56
N ASN A 319 -5.67 -2.14 -25.76
CA ASN A 319 -4.97 -2.75 -26.88
C ASN A 319 -4.39 -4.16 -26.60
N VAL A 320 -4.95 -4.86 -25.61
CA VAL A 320 -4.67 -6.28 -25.37
C VAL A 320 -5.58 -7.14 -26.24
N ASN A 321 -5.03 -8.22 -26.80
CA ASN A 321 -5.82 -9.25 -27.46
C ASN A 321 -6.32 -10.23 -26.40
N ILE A 322 -7.64 -10.30 -26.24
CA ILE A 322 -8.29 -11.28 -25.36
C ILE A 322 -8.82 -12.43 -26.21
N SER A 323 -8.51 -13.66 -25.80
CA SER A 323 -9.09 -14.87 -26.37
C SER A 323 -9.69 -15.75 -25.28
N PHE A 324 -10.76 -16.46 -25.62
CA PHE A 324 -11.46 -17.39 -24.74
C PHE A 324 -12.09 -18.51 -25.59
N PRO A 325 -12.30 -19.70 -25.03
CA PRO A 325 -12.97 -20.80 -25.72
C PRO A 325 -14.45 -20.47 -25.99
N SER A 326 -15.05 -21.16 -26.95
CA SER A 326 -16.42 -20.88 -27.42
C SER A 326 -17.52 -21.10 -26.39
N ASP A 327 -17.24 -21.85 -25.33
CA ASP A 327 -18.14 -22.14 -24.21
C ASP A 327 -18.04 -21.12 -23.06
N ALA A 328 -17.10 -20.17 -23.13
CA ALA A 328 -16.94 -19.10 -22.16
C ALA A 328 -18.20 -18.20 -22.08
N LYS A 329 -18.48 -17.66 -20.89
CA LYS A 329 -19.63 -16.78 -20.64
C LYS A 329 -19.34 -15.31 -20.93
N LEU A 330 -18.59 -15.06 -22.01
CA LEU A 330 -18.12 -13.75 -22.43
C LEU A 330 -18.43 -13.51 -23.89
N SER A 331 -18.56 -12.24 -24.28
CA SER A 331 -18.66 -11.86 -25.68
C SER A 331 -17.82 -10.61 -25.97
N LEU A 332 -17.28 -10.55 -27.19
CA LEU A 332 -16.52 -9.40 -27.69
C LEU A 332 -17.18 -8.93 -28.98
N ASP A 333 -17.40 -7.63 -29.12
CA ASP A 333 -17.92 -7.06 -30.37
C ASP A 333 -16.81 -6.55 -31.31
N ASP A 334 -17.23 -6.04 -32.46
CA ASP A 334 -16.38 -5.44 -33.49
C ASP A 334 -15.69 -4.14 -33.02
N GLN A 335 -16.24 -3.46 -32.02
CA GLN A 335 -15.66 -2.30 -31.36
C GLN A 335 -14.65 -2.67 -30.27
N GLN A 336 -14.42 -3.98 -30.04
CA GLN A 336 -13.58 -4.52 -28.97
C GLN A 336 -14.09 -4.14 -27.58
N ILE A 337 -15.41 -4.06 -27.41
CA ILE A 337 -16.05 -3.95 -26.11
C ILE A 337 -16.27 -5.37 -25.57
N LEU A 338 -15.78 -5.61 -24.36
CA LEU A 338 -15.95 -6.87 -23.65
C LEU A 338 -17.22 -6.82 -22.80
N TYR A 339 -18.05 -7.85 -22.96
CA TYR A 339 -19.29 -8.04 -22.23
C TYR A 339 -19.36 -9.43 -21.58
N ASP A 340 -20.37 -9.62 -20.76
CA ASP A 340 -20.91 -10.96 -20.54
C ASP A 340 -21.52 -11.56 -21.83
N LEU A 341 -21.86 -12.86 -21.79
CA LEU A 341 -22.35 -13.59 -22.96
C LEU A 341 -23.57 -12.93 -23.60
N ASP A 342 -24.51 -12.47 -22.78
CA ASP A 342 -25.79 -11.92 -23.22
C ASP A 342 -25.75 -10.40 -23.51
N LYS A 343 -24.56 -9.77 -23.39
CA LYS A 343 -24.37 -8.32 -23.53
C LYS A 343 -25.29 -7.50 -22.63
N ILE A 344 -25.51 -7.99 -21.41
CA ILE A 344 -26.27 -7.31 -20.35
C ILE A 344 -25.34 -6.41 -19.54
N VAL A 345 -24.07 -6.80 -19.39
CA VAL A 345 -23.05 -6.11 -18.62
C VAL A 345 -21.90 -5.72 -19.54
N LEU A 346 -21.69 -4.41 -19.71
CA LEU A 346 -20.48 -3.86 -20.33
C LEU A 346 -19.36 -3.84 -19.29
N ILE A 347 -18.33 -4.65 -19.52
CA ILE A 347 -17.23 -4.88 -18.58
C ILE A 347 -16.13 -3.84 -18.79
N MET A 348 -15.58 -3.75 -20.00
CA MET A 348 -14.55 -2.78 -20.37
C MET A 348 -14.40 -2.63 -21.89
N CYS A 349 -13.89 -1.48 -22.32
CA CYS A 349 -13.47 -1.26 -23.71
C CYS A 349 -11.98 -1.59 -23.88
N LEU A 350 -11.63 -2.42 -24.86
CA LEU A 350 -10.25 -2.82 -25.10
C LEU A 350 -9.55 -1.94 -26.13
N LYS A 351 -10.26 -1.27 -27.02
CA LYS A 351 -9.66 -0.44 -28.09
C LYS A 351 -10.10 0.99 -27.95
N LYS A 352 -9.17 1.95 -27.89
CA LYS A 352 -9.48 3.39 -27.89
C LYS A 352 -10.27 3.78 -29.13
N SER A 353 -11.31 4.57 -28.94
CA SER A 353 -12.16 5.10 -30.00
C SER A 353 -12.68 6.49 -29.62
N SER A 354 -12.95 7.32 -30.62
CA SER A 354 -13.66 8.58 -30.42
C SER A 354 -15.16 8.40 -30.17
N SER A 355 -15.71 7.25 -30.55
CA SER A 355 -17.10 6.92 -30.25
C SER A 355 -17.36 5.42 -30.05
N TYR A 356 -18.38 5.11 -29.25
CA TYR A 356 -18.91 3.74 -29.10
C TYR A 356 -20.42 3.71 -29.30
N ILE A 357 -20.90 2.65 -29.92
CA ILE A 357 -22.32 2.30 -30.02
C ILE A 357 -22.60 1.14 -29.07
N ILE A 358 -23.39 1.40 -28.03
CA ILE A 358 -23.73 0.42 -27.00
C ILE A 358 -25.04 -0.30 -27.37
N PRO A 359 -25.07 -1.65 -27.38
CA PRO A 359 -26.28 -2.42 -27.66
C PRO A 359 -27.43 -2.12 -26.70
N GLU A 360 -28.67 -2.29 -27.17
CA GLU A 360 -29.89 -2.07 -26.36
C GLU A 360 -30.00 -3.01 -25.15
N THR A 361 -29.37 -4.17 -25.22
CA THR A 361 -29.36 -5.21 -24.17
C THR A 361 -28.55 -4.81 -22.94
N VAL A 362 -27.65 -3.83 -23.06
CA VAL A 362 -26.78 -3.42 -21.96
C VAL A 362 -27.60 -2.72 -20.89
N SER A 363 -27.71 -3.37 -19.72
CA SER A 363 -28.39 -2.83 -18.55
C SER A 363 -27.42 -2.27 -17.51
N THR A 364 -26.16 -2.70 -17.52
CA THR A 364 -25.13 -2.31 -16.54
C THR A 364 -23.81 -1.95 -17.23
N ILE A 365 -23.21 -0.82 -16.83
CA ILE A 365 -21.85 -0.41 -17.19
C ILE A 365 -20.98 -0.45 -15.93
N ARG A 366 -19.94 -1.30 -15.93
CA ARG A 366 -19.03 -1.45 -14.79
C ARG A 366 -18.09 -0.26 -14.59
N ALA A 367 -17.55 -0.14 -13.39
CA ALA A 367 -16.54 0.85 -13.05
C ALA A 367 -15.12 0.24 -12.97
N PRO A 368 -14.11 0.79 -13.67
CA PRO A 368 -14.18 1.78 -14.75
C PRO A 368 -14.19 1.12 -16.14
N ALA A 369 -15.34 1.02 -16.81
CA ALA A 369 -15.39 0.41 -18.14
C ALA A 369 -14.66 1.20 -19.23
N PHE A 370 -14.60 2.53 -19.11
CA PHE A 370 -14.01 3.44 -20.10
C PHE A 370 -12.71 4.10 -19.63
N LYS A 371 -11.96 3.43 -18.73
CA LYS A 371 -10.62 3.88 -18.33
C LYS A 371 -9.72 4.02 -19.56
N ASP A 372 -8.92 5.08 -19.58
CA ASP A 372 -7.92 5.37 -20.63
C ASP A 372 -8.50 5.62 -22.04
N MET A 373 -9.83 5.75 -22.17
CA MET A 373 -10.50 6.14 -23.42
C MET A 373 -10.37 7.65 -23.67
N THR A 374 -9.14 8.13 -23.73
CA THR A 374 -8.78 9.56 -23.79
C THR A 374 -9.33 10.30 -25.00
N ASP A 375 -9.65 9.57 -26.07
CA ASP A 375 -10.08 10.12 -27.35
C ASP A 375 -11.61 10.15 -27.47
N LEU A 376 -12.31 9.54 -26.51
CA LEU A 376 -13.76 9.36 -26.51
C LEU A 376 -14.47 10.71 -26.39
N THR A 377 -15.32 11.01 -27.37
CA THR A 377 -16.13 12.24 -27.41
C THR A 377 -17.63 11.96 -27.54
N LYS A 378 -18.02 10.71 -27.84
CA LYS A 378 -19.44 10.32 -27.97
C LYS A 378 -19.70 8.88 -27.54
N ILE A 379 -20.75 8.65 -26.75
CA ILE A 379 -21.34 7.31 -26.57
C ILE A 379 -22.78 7.35 -27.05
N GLU A 380 -23.11 6.44 -27.96
CA GLU A 380 -24.47 6.29 -28.50
C GLU A 380 -25.07 4.99 -27.99
N PHE A 381 -26.25 5.05 -27.40
CA PHE A 381 -27.02 3.86 -27.05
C PHE A 381 -28.00 3.56 -28.18
N ARG A 382 -28.06 2.30 -28.63
CA ARG A 382 -29.10 1.89 -29.60
C ARG A 382 -30.49 2.16 -29.02
N SER A 383 -31.43 2.53 -29.90
CA SER A 383 -32.82 2.79 -29.53
C SER A 383 -33.40 1.62 -28.74
N GLY A 384 -34.17 1.87 -27.68
CA GLY A 384 -34.71 0.82 -26.81
C GLY A 384 -33.75 0.33 -25.72
N THR A 385 -32.72 1.10 -25.38
CA THR A 385 -31.76 0.76 -24.32
C THR A 385 -32.41 0.35 -22.99
N THR A 386 -31.88 -0.71 -22.40
CA THR A 386 -32.28 -1.25 -21.09
C THR A 386 -31.38 -0.78 -19.94
N LEU A 387 -30.53 0.23 -20.19
CA LEU A 387 -29.57 0.75 -19.23
C LEU A 387 -30.24 1.19 -17.92
N LYS A 388 -29.85 0.55 -16.82
CA LYS A 388 -30.34 0.82 -15.46
C LYS A 388 -29.23 1.27 -14.52
N THR A 389 -28.00 0.80 -14.75
CA THR A 389 -26.90 0.99 -13.81
C THR A 389 -25.64 1.44 -14.53
N ILE A 390 -25.07 2.54 -14.04
CA ILE A 390 -23.72 3.00 -14.36
C ILE A 390 -22.98 3.05 -13.03
N GLU A 391 -21.98 2.19 -12.85
CA GLU A 391 -21.21 2.16 -11.62
C GLU A 391 -20.34 3.43 -11.47
N SER A 392 -20.14 3.86 -10.22
CA SER A 392 -19.34 5.06 -9.90
C SER A 392 -17.93 4.91 -10.46
N SER A 393 -17.46 5.85 -11.28
CA SER A 393 -16.17 5.82 -11.99
C SER A 393 -16.14 5.05 -13.32
N ALA A 394 -17.28 4.61 -13.87
CA ALA A 394 -17.35 4.07 -15.24
C ALA A 394 -16.59 4.92 -16.29
N PHE A 395 -16.57 6.24 -16.09
CA PHE A 395 -15.98 7.26 -16.98
C PHE A 395 -14.81 8.05 -16.35
N CYS A 396 -14.13 7.53 -15.32
CA CYS A 396 -13.24 8.30 -14.44
C CYS A 396 -12.01 8.97 -15.08
N THR A 397 -11.68 8.68 -16.34
CA THR A 397 -10.55 9.29 -17.08
C THR A 397 -10.98 10.27 -18.17
N LEU A 398 -12.28 10.52 -18.33
CA LEU A 398 -12.81 11.40 -19.36
C LEU A 398 -12.85 12.85 -18.88
N LYS A 399 -12.44 13.80 -19.74
CA LYS A 399 -12.29 15.21 -19.37
C LYS A 399 -13.59 16.02 -19.40
N GLU A 400 -14.67 15.53 -20.01
CA GLU A 400 -15.97 16.23 -20.12
C GLU A 400 -17.14 15.22 -20.16
N THR A 401 -18.38 15.69 -19.91
CA THR A 401 -19.60 14.87 -19.94
C THR A 401 -19.92 14.45 -21.39
N ILE A 402 -19.66 13.19 -21.73
CA ILE A 402 -19.69 12.63 -23.12
C ILE A 402 -21.01 11.88 -23.45
N ILE A 403 -22.05 12.09 -22.65
CA ILE A 403 -23.35 11.45 -22.90
C ILE A 403 -24.23 12.43 -23.67
N THR A 404 -24.41 12.22 -24.98
CA THR A 404 -25.41 12.96 -25.77
C THR A 404 -26.73 12.18 -25.79
N ASN A 405 -27.81 12.89 -25.47
CA ASN A 405 -29.11 12.37 -25.05
C ASN A 405 -29.79 11.36 -26.01
N ASN A 406 -30.34 10.31 -25.39
CA ASN A 406 -31.72 9.80 -25.59
C ASN A 406 -32.25 9.01 -24.37
N CYS A 407 -31.58 9.06 -23.22
CA CYS A 407 -32.08 8.45 -21.99
C CYS A 407 -32.83 9.51 -21.18
N THR A 408 -34.16 9.44 -21.18
CA THR A 408 -34.97 10.08 -20.15
C THR A 408 -34.60 9.45 -18.81
N CYS A 409 -33.96 10.23 -17.92
CA CYS A 409 -33.86 9.89 -16.49
C CYS A 409 -35.20 10.07 -15.80
#